data_AF-A0A930R514-F1
#
_entry.id   AF-A0A930R514-F1
#
_cell.length_a   1.000
_cell.length_b   1.000
_cell.length_c   1.000
_cell.angle_alpha   90.00
_cell.angle_beta   90.00
_cell.angle_gamma   90.00
#
_symmetry.space_group_name_H-M   'P 1'
#
loop_
_entity.id
_entity.type
_entity.pdbx_description
1 polymer ?
#
loop_
_entity_poly.entity_id
_entity_poly.type
_entity_poly.pdbx_seq_one_letter_code
_entity_poly.pdbx_strand_id
1 'polypeptide(L)'
;VMERASTWQCRSGQFGTIGNRYQRELGISFDKNAAILENMKQMGYRADQRMWNYWAEHSGEDFDWMLDLAPAVHVMKETDTELDRTKINLQMMHYPLPSGYNRSEENSPTYPTVMTLLPSQEPLLTLVYEKCLAQGCKFIYATRAKKLVREEDGGRVTAVIGEDIHGKIVQCTARKAVILATGDYGNNKEMMAYFVPWAVDYLNVFPNRDAWDTPTNTGDGHRMAAWVGGKIEDGPHAPMIHTLGGPLGVDAYLLLNDDGQRFVNEDIGGQQLSCAIYRQRGNYAWQIFDDNWPEQLGAMGVSHGSVNHCVPAAENPKLPPDCQWAIGRTSYT
;
A
#
# COMPACT_ATOMS: atom_id res chain seq x y z
N VAL A 1 -16.08 -16.99 -3.51
CA VAL A 1 -15.52 -15.73 -4.02
C VAL A 1 -15.77 -15.65 -5.51
N MET A 2 -16.37 -14.58 -6.00
CA MET A 2 -16.52 -14.30 -7.43
C MET A 2 -15.43 -13.30 -7.80
N GLU A 3 -14.61 -13.63 -8.79
CA GLU A 3 -13.43 -12.86 -9.19
C GLU A 3 -13.43 -12.67 -10.71
N ARG A 4 -13.26 -11.43 -11.16
CA ARG A 4 -13.24 -11.06 -12.58
C ARG A 4 -11.95 -11.49 -13.27
N ALA A 5 -10.84 -11.57 -12.53
CA ALA A 5 -9.58 -12.07 -13.04
C ALA A 5 -9.60 -13.59 -13.22
N SER A 6 -8.67 -14.09 -14.05
CA SER A 6 -8.49 -15.53 -14.31
C SER A 6 -7.93 -16.29 -13.10
N THR A 7 -7.38 -15.57 -12.12
CA THR A 7 -6.86 -16.07 -10.85
C THR A 7 -7.01 -15.01 -9.77
N TRP A 8 -6.76 -15.37 -8.51
CA TRP A 8 -6.58 -14.38 -7.45
C TRP A 8 -5.38 -13.50 -7.75
N GLN A 9 -5.39 -12.26 -7.26
CA GLN A 9 -4.34 -11.30 -7.56
C GLN A 9 -3.86 -10.63 -6.28
N CYS A 10 -2.61 -10.21 -6.27
CA CYS A 10 -2.04 -9.39 -5.23
C CYS A 10 -1.10 -8.34 -5.82
N ARG A 11 -0.67 -7.39 -5.00
CA ARG A 11 0.32 -6.38 -5.36
C ARG A 11 0.93 -5.81 -4.09
N SER A 12 2.21 -5.44 -4.13
CA SER A 12 2.94 -4.89 -2.97
C SER A 12 3.15 -5.97 -1.90
N GLY A 13 3.58 -5.56 -0.72
CA GLY A 13 3.73 -6.44 0.44
C GLY A 13 4.04 -5.66 1.72
N GLN A 14 3.69 -4.38 1.76
CA GLN A 14 3.97 -3.46 2.86
C GLN A 14 2.75 -3.35 3.78
N PHE A 15 2.92 -3.70 5.05
CA PHE A 15 1.87 -3.69 6.08
C PHE A 15 2.30 -2.79 7.24
N GLY A 16 1.62 -1.65 7.42
CA GLY A 16 1.79 -0.82 8.62
C GLY A 16 1.14 -1.50 9.82
N THR A 17 1.92 -1.83 10.85
CA THR A 17 1.45 -2.57 12.03
C THR A 17 2.02 -2.02 13.33
N ILE A 18 1.22 -1.99 14.39
CA ILE A 18 1.70 -1.66 15.74
C ILE A 18 1.62 -2.90 16.62
N GLY A 19 2.76 -3.23 17.21
CA GLY A 19 2.90 -4.25 18.25
C GLY A 19 2.89 -5.69 17.72
N ASN A 20 3.32 -5.97 16.50
CA ASN A 20 3.49 -7.36 16.02
C ASN A 20 4.65 -8.09 16.76
N ARG A 21 4.77 -9.42 16.62
CA ARG A 21 5.77 -10.20 17.37
C ARG A 21 7.22 -9.74 17.20
N TYR A 22 7.61 -9.34 15.99
CA TYR A 22 8.99 -8.93 15.72
C TYR A 22 9.29 -7.56 16.30
N GLN A 23 8.32 -6.63 16.26
CA GLN A 23 8.46 -5.35 16.97
C GLN A 23 8.64 -5.59 18.48
N ARG A 24 7.87 -6.50 19.08
CA ARG A 24 8.00 -6.86 20.50
C ARG A 24 9.37 -7.47 20.81
N GLU A 25 9.87 -8.39 19.98
CA GLU A 25 11.19 -9.02 20.12
C GLU A 25 12.33 -8.00 20.03
N LEU A 26 12.19 -6.98 19.16
CA LEU A 26 13.14 -5.88 19.01
C LEU A 26 12.98 -4.77 20.08
N GLY A 27 12.02 -4.92 21.01
CA GLY A 27 11.73 -3.91 22.04
C GLY A 27 11.13 -2.61 21.48
N ILE A 28 10.57 -2.64 20.28
CA ILE A 28 9.97 -1.48 19.61
C ILE A 28 8.54 -1.30 20.12
N SER A 29 8.26 -0.11 20.62
CA SER A 29 6.91 0.32 21.01
C SER A 29 6.66 1.75 20.58
N PHE A 30 5.43 2.02 20.13
CA PHE A 30 4.98 3.34 19.74
C PHE A 30 3.85 3.81 20.65
N ASP A 31 3.80 5.10 20.94
CA ASP A 31 2.60 5.70 21.52
C ASP A 31 1.49 5.68 20.46
N LYS A 32 0.53 4.78 20.66
CA LYS A 32 -0.62 4.59 19.78
C LYS A 32 -1.42 5.88 19.59
N ASN A 33 -1.64 6.64 20.66
CA ASN A 33 -2.42 7.88 20.60
C ASN A 33 -1.68 8.96 19.81
N ALA A 34 -0.36 9.05 19.99
CA ALA A 34 0.46 9.98 19.22
C ALA A 34 0.47 9.60 17.72
N ALA A 35 0.55 8.30 17.40
CA ALA A 35 0.48 7.81 16.02
C ALA A 35 -0.87 8.10 15.36
N ILE A 36 -1.97 7.83 16.06
CA ILE A 36 -3.33 8.12 15.59
C ILE A 36 -3.49 9.63 15.39
N LEU A 37 -3.08 10.44 16.37
CA LEU A 37 -3.19 11.89 16.30
C LEU A 37 -2.43 12.46 15.09
N GLU A 38 -1.23 11.95 14.82
CA GLU A 38 -0.44 12.38 13.68
C GLU A 38 -1.11 11.98 12.36
N ASN A 39 -1.54 10.74 12.22
CA ASN A 39 -2.30 10.28 11.04
C ASN A 39 -3.55 11.16 10.81
N MET A 40 -4.31 11.45 11.88
CA MET A 40 -5.50 12.32 11.79
C MET A 40 -5.16 13.73 11.30
N LYS A 41 -4.05 14.34 11.75
CA LYS A 41 -3.58 15.64 11.21
C LYS A 41 -3.24 15.55 9.74
N GLN A 42 -2.49 14.52 9.33
CA GLN A 42 -2.06 14.33 7.93
C GLN A 42 -3.25 14.14 6.97
N MET A 43 -4.36 13.56 7.45
CA MET A 43 -5.60 13.41 6.68
C MET A 43 -6.58 14.60 6.84
N GLY A 44 -6.15 15.69 7.49
CA GLY A 44 -7.01 16.85 7.75
C GLY A 44 -8.26 16.52 8.59
N TYR A 45 -8.15 15.54 9.50
CA TYR A 45 -9.22 15.03 10.36
C TYR A 45 -10.46 14.51 9.62
N ARG A 46 -10.33 14.14 8.33
CA ARG A 46 -11.45 13.60 7.54
C ARG A 46 -11.69 12.10 7.76
N ALA A 47 -10.68 11.36 8.19
CA ALA A 47 -10.80 9.92 8.40
C ALA A 47 -11.61 9.58 9.65
N ASP A 48 -12.27 8.43 9.65
CA ASP A 48 -12.92 7.91 10.84
C ASP A 48 -11.88 7.40 11.83
N GLN A 49 -11.68 8.13 12.93
CA GLN A 49 -10.71 7.79 13.97
C GLN A 49 -10.96 6.40 14.58
N ARG A 50 -12.20 5.88 14.56
CA ARG A 50 -12.50 4.54 15.09
C ARG A 50 -11.76 3.45 14.31
N MET A 51 -11.54 3.63 13.01
CA MET A 51 -10.76 2.71 12.19
C MET A 51 -9.28 2.76 12.58
N TRP A 52 -8.76 3.96 12.89
CA TRP A 52 -7.38 4.13 13.34
C TRP A 52 -7.15 3.59 14.75
N ASN A 53 -8.14 3.71 15.64
CA ASN A 53 -8.11 3.06 16.95
C ASN A 53 -8.04 1.53 16.78
N TYR A 54 -8.91 0.96 15.92
CA TYR A 54 -8.86 -0.48 15.64
C TYR A 54 -7.49 -0.89 15.09
N TRP A 55 -6.98 -0.18 14.08
CA TRP A 55 -5.66 -0.44 13.52
C TRP A 55 -4.56 -0.39 14.59
N ALA A 56 -4.52 0.63 15.43
CA ALA A 56 -3.49 0.75 16.45
C ALA A 56 -3.56 -0.35 17.52
N GLU A 57 -4.76 -0.86 17.82
CA GLU A 57 -4.96 -1.93 18.79
C GLU A 57 -4.72 -3.33 18.22
N HIS A 58 -5.10 -3.57 16.97
CA HIS A 58 -5.21 -4.92 16.42
C HIS A 58 -4.26 -5.23 15.26
N SER A 59 -3.67 -4.22 14.59
CA SER A 59 -2.87 -4.47 13.38
C SER A 59 -1.68 -5.41 13.59
N GLY A 60 -1.04 -5.37 14.76
CA GLY A 60 0.02 -6.30 15.11
C GLY A 60 -0.47 -7.75 15.24
N GLU A 61 -1.62 -7.95 15.89
CA GLU A 61 -2.26 -9.25 16.06
C GLU A 61 -2.78 -9.80 14.73
N ASP A 62 -3.45 -8.97 13.93
CA ASP A 62 -3.99 -9.33 12.61
C ASP A 62 -2.86 -9.76 11.65
N PHE A 63 -1.73 -9.05 11.70
CA PHE A 63 -0.54 -9.39 10.91
C PHE A 63 0.09 -10.70 11.40
N ASP A 64 0.25 -10.86 12.71
CA ASP A 64 0.74 -12.10 13.33
C ASP A 64 -0.13 -13.30 12.91
N TRP A 65 -1.46 -13.17 12.94
CA TRP A 65 -2.42 -14.21 12.56
C TRP A 65 -2.29 -14.63 11.08
N MET A 66 -2.10 -13.67 10.19
CA MET A 66 -1.86 -13.97 8.77
C MET A 66 -0.50 -14.66 8.58
N LEU A 67 0.54 -14.15 9.26
CA LEU A 67 1.89 -14.67 9.13
C LEU A 67 2.07 -16.06 9.74
N ASP A 68 1.26 -16.45 10.72
CA ASP A 68 1.25 -17.81 11.31
C ASP A 68 0.93 -18.93 10.31
N LEU A 69 0.47 -18.59 9.11
CA LEU A 69 0.35 -19.54 8.01
C LEU A 69 1.72 -19.95 7.43
N ALA A 70 2.72 -19.07 7.55
CA ALA A 70 4.05 -19.31 7.02
C ALA A 70 4.73 -20.43 7.82
N PRO A 71 5.22 -21.50 7.16
CA PRO A 71 5.93 -22.58 7.85
C PRO A 71 7.27 -22.12 8.43
N ALA A 72 7.89 -21.11 7.82
CA ALA A 72 9.11 -20.48 8.28
C ALA A 72 9.21 -19.04 7.75
N VAL A 73 9.74 -18.14 8.59
CA VAL A 73 9.97 -16.74 8.26
C VAL A 73 11.46 -16.44 8.39
N HIS A 74 12.03 -15.77 7.40
CA HIS A 74 13.34 -15.14 7.48
C HIS A 74 13.15 -13.65 7.76
N VAL A 75 13.45 -13.23 8.99
CA VAL A 75 13.50 -11.81 9.33
C VAL A 75 14.81 -11.25 8.80
N MET A 76 14.70 -10.39 7.79
CA MET A 76 15.84 -9.79 7.12
C MET A 76 16.40 -8.64 7.95
N LYS A 77 17.73 -8.53 7.94
CA LYS A 77 18.47 -7.34 8.37
C LYS A 77 18.48 -6.30 7.25
N GLU A 78 18.68 -5.05 7.61
CA GLU A 78 18.84 -3.92 6.70
C GLU A 78 19.95 -4.15 5.66
N THR A 79 21.02 -4.83 6.07
CA THR A 79 22.21 -5.14 5.26
C THR A 79 22.11 -6.43 4.45
N ASP A 80 21.09 -7.28 4.66
CA ASP A 80 20.99 -8.53 3.90
C ASP A 80 20.81 -8.21 2.41
N THR A 81 21.54 -8.90 1.53
CA THR A 81 21.53 -8.63 0.09
C THR A 81 20.80 -9.71 -0.72
N GLU A 82 20.48 -10.83 -0.07
CA GLU A 82 19.88 -12.02 -0.68
C GLU A 82 18.59 -12.43 0.02
N LEU A 83 17.72 -13.14 -0.69
CA LEU A 83 16.48 -13.71 -0.15
C LEU A 83 16.69 -15.19 0.17
N ASP A 84 16.20 -15.63 1.34
CA ASP A 84 16.02 -17.06 1.61
C ASP A 84 14.77 -17.54 0.87
N ARG A 85 14.98 -18.11 -0.32
CA ARG A 85 13.89 -18.58 -1.21
C ARG A 85 13.13 -19.78 -0.65
N THR A 86 13.55 -20.35 0.48
CA THR A 86 12.83 -21.44 1.17
C THR A 86 11.87 -20.93 2.25
N LYS A 87 11.85 -19.62 2.51
CA LYS A 87 11.07 -18.99 3.59
C LYS A 87 10.28 -17.79 3.09
N ILE A 88 9.34 -17.33 3.91
CA ILE A 88 8.77 -16.00 3.77
C ILE A 88 9.81 -14.98 4.25
N ASN A 89 10.28 -14.11 3.36
CA ASN A 89 11.24 -13.06 3.73
C ASN A 89 10.47 -11.84 4.23
N LEU A 90 10.79 -11.40 5.43
CA LEU A 90 10.11 -10.33 6.13
C LEU A 90 11.13 -9.27 6.55
N GLN A 91 10.88 -8.03 6.18
CA GLN A 91 11.73 -6.90 6.52
C GLN A 91 10.95 -5.86 7.29
N MET A 92 11.53 -5.30 8.34
CA MET A 92 11.00 -4.07 8.94
C MET A 92 11.62 -2.87 8.21
N MET A 93 10.77 -2.05 7.59
CA MET A 93 11.27 -0.89 6.85
C MET A 93 11.86 0.14 7.80
N HIS A 94 12.93 0.78 7.33
CA HIS A 94 13.62 1.84 8.04
C HIS A 94 14.19 1.44 9.42
N TYR A 95 14.39 0.13 9.65
CA TYR A 95 14.99 -0.38 10.89
C TYR A 95 16.38 -0.99 10.61
N PRO A 96 17.41 -0.70 11.43
CA PRO A 96 17.41 0.28 12.50
C PRO A 96 17.23 1.71 11.94
N LEU A 97 16.74 2.60 12.80
CA LEU A 97 16.54 4.01 12.46
C LEU A 97 17.88 4.70 12.24
N PRO A 98 17.94 5.76 11.40
CA PRO A 98 19.10 6.63 11.33
C PRO A 98 19.51 7.12 12.73
N SER A 99 20.81 7.19 13.00
CA SER A 99 21.31 7.53 14.34
C SER A 99 20.89 8.92 14.83
N GLY A 100 20.65 9.86 13.91
CA GLY A 100 20.19 11.21 14.20
C GLY A 100 18.67 11.36 14.24
N TYR A 101 17.90 10.32 13.88
CA TYR A 101 16.45 10.43 13.81
C TYR A 101 15.83 10.59 15.20
N ASN A 102 15.19 11.73 15.43
CA ASN A 102 14.41 11.99 16.62
C ASN A 102 13.00 12.44 16.25
N ARG A 103 12.05 11.50 16.30
CA ARG A 103 10.64 11.74 15.98
C ARG A 103 10.02 12.98 16.64
N SER A 104 10.43 13.37 17.85
CA SER A 104 9.87 14.56 18.52
C SER A 104 10.37 15.90 17.96
N GLU A 105 11.44 15.87 17.17
CA GLU A 105 12.07 17.04 16.55
C GLU A 105 11.71 17.18 15.06
N GLU A 106 11.10 16.15 14.47
CA GLU A 106 10.68 16.14 13.06
C GLU A 106 9.53 17.13 12.80
N ASN A 107 9.61 17.83 11.66
CA ASN A 107 8.51 18.69 11.20
C ASN A 107 7.26 17.88 10.83
N SER A 108 7.46 16.67 10.32
CA SER A 108 6.41 15.70 9.97
C SER A 108 6.72 14.34 10.60
N PRO A 109 6.43 14.15 11.90
CA PRO A 109 6.76 12.91 12.61
C PRO A 109 6.19 11.66 11.94
N THR A 110 7.00 10.62 11.81
CA THR A 110 6.60 9.34 11.22
C THR A 110 6.70 8.19 12.22
N TYR A 111 5.92 7.14 11.97
CA TYR A 111 5.90 5.93 12.79
C TYR A 111 6.31 4.75 11.91
N PRO A 112 7.61 4.35 11.90
CA PRO A 112 8.15 3.31 11.06
C PRO A 112 7.68 1.93 11.53
N THR A 113 6.44 1.63 11.16
CA THR A 113 5.63 0.48 11.60
C THR A 113 5.55 -0.60 10.53
N VAL A 114 6.16 -0.36 9.37
CA VAL A 114 5.91 -1.16 8.17
C VAL A 114 6.74 -2.43 8.17
N MET A 115 6.03 -3.55 8.00
CA MET A 115 6.58 -4.85 7.71
C MET A 115 6.40 -5.15 6.22
N THR A 116 7.48 -5.52 5.54
CA THR A 116 7.53 -5.74 4.08
C THR A 116 7.82 -7.20 3.78
N LEU A 117 6.97 -7.81 2.97
CA LEU A 117 7.17 -9.15 2.41
C LEU A 117 7.94 -9.08 1.09
N LEU A 118 9.02 -9.85 0.98
CA LEU A 118 9.89 -9.90 -0.20
C LEU A 118 9.96 -11.32 -0.79
N PRO A 119 10.05 -11.48 -2.12
CA PRO A 119 10.05 -10.42 -3.15
C PRO A 119 8.67 -9.78 -3.38
N SER A 120 7.61 -10.41 -2.87
CA SER A 120 6.24 -9.92 -2.84
C SER A 120 5.46 -10.60 -1.71
N GLN A 121 4.22 -10.18 -1.46
CA GLN A 121 3.32 -10.90 -0.55
C GLN A 121 2.71 -12.18 -1.15
N GLU A 122 2.96 -12.46 -2.43
CA GLU A 122 2.33 -13.57 -3.16
C GLU A 122 2.51 -14.91 -2.46
N PRO A 123 3.71 -15.31 -1.98
CA PRO A 123 3.88 -16.60 -1.32
C PRO A 123 3.04 -16.75 -0.04
N LEU A 124 2.88 -15.67 0.73
CA LEU A 124 2.03 -15.69 1.93
C LEU A 124 0.54 -15.79 1.55
N LEU A 125 0.11 -15.05 0.52
CA LEU A 125 -1.27 -15.12 0.05
C LEU A 125 -1.61 -16.43 -0.66
N THR A 126 -0.64 -17.14 -1.22
CA THR A 126 -0.83 -18.52 -1.67
C THR A 126 -1.26 -19.41 -0.49
N LEU A 127 -0.62 -19.28 0.68
CA LEU A 127 -1.00 -20.03 1.87
C LEU A 127 -2.40 -19.65 2.39
N VAL A 128 -2.76 -18.36 2.31
CA VAL A 128 -4.14 -17.90 2.61
C VAL A 128 -5.14 -18.55 1.65
N TYR A 129 -4.85 -18.53 0.35
CA TYR A 129 -5.69 -19.12 -0.68
C TYR A 129 -5.88 -20.63 -0.48
N GLU A 130 -4.80 -21.36 -0.20
CA GLU A 130 -4.84 -22.80 0.10
C GLU A 130 -5.66 -23.10 1.35
N LYS A 131 -5.50 -22.30 2.42
CA LYS A 131 -6.33 -22.41 3.63
C LYS A 131 -7.80 -22.17 3.32
N CYS A 132 -8.14 -21.20 2.48
CA CYS A 132 -9.51 -20.97 2.03
C CYS A 132 -10.07 -22.19 1.29
N LEU A 133 -9.31 -22.79 0.36
CA LEU A 133 -9.72 -23.99 -0.36
C LEU A 133 -9.93 -25.18 0.59
N ALA A 134 -9.01 -25.40 1.53
CA ALA A 134 -9.10 -26.47 2.52
C ALA A 134 -10.34 -26.33 3.43
N GLN A 135 -10.79 -25.09 3.67
CA GLN A 135 -12.02 -24.78 4.39
C GLN A 135 -13.29 -24.82 3.52
N GLY A 136 -13.17 -25.21 2.25
CA GLY A 136 -14.29 -25.38 1.33
C GLY A 136 -14.74 -24.10 0.63
N CYS A 137 -13.93 -23.04 0.64
CA CYS A 137 -14.22 -21.83 -0.13
C CYS A 137 -14.16 -22.14 -1.64
N LYS A 138 -15.19 -21.71 -2.37
CA LYS A 138 -15.24 -21.87 -3.84
C LYS A 138 -14.90 -20.55 -4.51
N PHE A 139 -13.96 -20.58 -5.45
CA PHE A 139 -13.61 -19.45 -6.30
C PHE A 139 -14.26 -19.61 -7.67
N ILE A 140 -14.88 -18.54 -8.17
CA ILE A 140 -15.52 -18.46 -9.48
C ILE A 140 -14.79 -17.35 -10.23
N TYR A 141 -13.73 -17.75 -10.93
CA TYR A 141 -12.85 -16.86 -11.70
C TYR A 141 -13.46 -16.46 -13.04
N ALA A 142 -12.81 -15.51 -13.71
CA ALA A 142 -13.20 -14.98 -15.00
C ALA A 142 -14.69 -14.58 -15.03
N THR A 143 -15.21 -14.13 -13.89
CA THR A 143 -16.62 -13.84 -13.67
C THR A 143 -16.77 -12.49 -12.99
N ARG A 144 -17.25 -11.50 -13.73
CA ARG A 144 -17.44 -10.14 -13.24
C ARG A 144 -18.78 -10.05 -12.52
N ALA A 145 -18.77 -9.66 -11.25
CA ALA A 145 -20.00 -9.32 -10.53
C ALA A 145 -20.66 -8.09 -11.17
N LYS A 146 -21.97 -8.15 -11.41
CA LYS A 146 -22.74 -7.12 -12.13
C LYS A 146 -23.84 -6.50 -11.28
N LYS A 147 -24.47 -7.29 -10.39
CA LYS A 147 -25.66 -6.87 -9.67
C LYS A 147 -25.80 -7.54 -8.31
N LEU A 148 -26.15 -6.76 -7.30
CA LEU A 148 -26.65 -7.25 -6.02
C LEU A 148 -28.18 -7.43 -6.09
N VAL A 149 -28.68 -8.54 -5.56
CA VAL A 149 -30.11 -8.88 -5.59
C VAL A 149 -30.72 -8.65 -4.21
N ARG A 150 -31.87 -8.01 -4.18
CA ARG A 150 -32.75 -7.89 -3.01
C ARG A 150 -34.14 -8.43 -3.40
N GLU A 151 -34.84 -9.01 -2.45
CA GLU A 151 -36.23 -9.45 -2.65
C GLU A 151 -37.20 -8.26 -2.66
N GLU A 152 -36.89 -7.24 -1.86
CA GLU A 152 -37.67 -6.01 -1.69
C GLU A 152 -36.75 -4.79 -1.72
N ASP A 153 -37.26 -3.62 -2.12
CA ASP A 153 -36.47 -2.39 -2.05
C ASP A 153 -36.19 -1.98 -0.59
N GLY A 154 -34.98 -1.54 -0.31
CA GLY A 154 -34.48 -1.35 1.06
C GLY A 154 -34.22 -2.67 1.83
N GLY A 155 -34.54 -3.83 1.26
CA GLY A 155 -34.40 -5.13 1.90
C GLY A 155 -32.97 -5.68 1.92
N ARG A 156 -32.80 -6.85 2.56
CA ARG A 156 -31.52 -7.55 2.65
C ARG A 156 -31.02 -7.99 1.27
N VAL A 157 -29.72 -7.83 1.00
CA VAL A 157 -29.08 -8.44 -0.16
C VAL A 157 -29.06 -9.97 0.00
N THR A 158 -29.65 -10.67 -0.96
CA THR A 158 -29.85 -12.13 -0.93
C THR A 158 -29.01 -12.89 -1.96
N ALA A 159 -28.48 -12.21 -2.98
CA ALA A 159 -27.59 -12.82 -3.95
C ALA A 159 -26.69 -11.80 -4.66
N VAL A 160 -25.68 -12.30 -5.36
CA VAL A 160 -24.92 -11.56 -6.38
C VAL A 160 -25.07 -12.28 -7.72
N ILE A 161 -25.31 -11.50 -8.77
CA ILE A 161 -25.29 -11.95 -10.16
C ILE A 161 -23.99 -11.47 -10.79
N GLY A 162 -23.28 -12.39 -11.45
CA GLY A 162 -22.14 -12.11 -12.30
C GLY A 162 -22.30 -12.69 -13.70
N GLU A 163 -21.39 -12.32 -14.56
CA GLU A 163 -21.29 -12.76 -15.95
C GLU A 163 -19.85 -13.22 -16.21
N ASP A 164 -19.69 -14.42 -16.76
CA ASP A 164 -18.36 -14.94 -17.12
C ASP A 164 -17.87 -14.39 -18.47
N ILE A 165 -16.61 -14.68 -18.81
CA ILE A 165 -15.98 -14.28 -20.08
C ILE A 165 -16.70 -14.80 -21.33
N HIS A 166 -17.59 -15.79 -21.21
CA HIS A 166 -18.36 -16.37 -22.30
C HIS A 166 -19.82 -15.86 -22.32
N GLY A 167 -20.16 -14.88 -21.46
CA GLY A 167 -21.50 -14.31 -21.36
C GLY A 167 -22.49 -15.16 -20.55
N LYS A 168 -22.01 -16.20 -19.85
CA LYS A 168 -22.88 -17.01 -18.98
C LYS A 168 -23.18 -16.26 -17.69
N ILE A 169 -24.46 -16.18 -17.36
CA ILE A 169 -24.93 -15.60 -16.11
C ILE A 169 -24.75 -16.60 -14.95
N VAL A 170 -24.13 -16.14 -13.87
CA VAL A 170 -23.90 -16.90 -12.64
C VAL A 170 -24.56 -16.18 -11.48
N GLN A 171 -25.46 -16.84 -10.76
CA GLN A 171 -26.05 -16.31 -9.53
C GLN A 171 -25.54 -17.07 -8.30
N CYS A 172 -25.01 -16.34 -7.33
CA CYS A 172 -24.62 -16.87 -6.03
C CYS A 172 -25.57 -16.36 -4.95
N THR A 173 -26.37 -17.26 -4.37
CA THR A 173 -27.26 -16.92 -3.25
C THR A 173 -26.49 -16.85 -1.93
N ALA A 174 -26.78 -15.84 -1.12
CA ALA A 174 -26.13 -15.54 0.14
C ALA A 174 -27.11 -15.71 1.31
N ARG A 175 -26.88 -16.74 2.12
CA ARG A 175 -27.70 -17.02 3.33
C ARG A 175 -27.48 -15.99 4.44
N LYS A 176 -26.25 -15.49 4.60
CA LYS A 176 -25.88 -14.59 5.70
C LYS A 176 -25.59 -13.17 5.21
N ALA A 177 -24.56 -13.03 4.37
CA ALA A 177 -24.08 -11.73 3.93
C ALA A 177 -23.43 -11.83 2.55
N VAL A 178 -23.33 -10.68 1.89
CA VAL A 178 -22.46 -10.44 0.74
C VAL A 178 -21.38 -9.46 1.18
N ILE A 179 -20.12 -9.78 0.92
CA ILE A 179 -18.97 -8.94 1.25
C ILE A 179 -18.43 -8.37 -0.06
N LEU A 180 -18.32 -7.04 -0.13
CA LEU A 180 -17.63 -6.36 -1.22
C LEU A 180 -16.18 -6.09 -0.80
N ALA A 181 -15.24 -6.77 -1.45
CA ALA A 181 -13.80 -6.60 -1.28
C ALA A 181 -13.16 -6.29 -2.64
N THR A 182 -13.70 -5.30 -3.35
CA THR A 182 -13.53 -5.13 -4.80
C THR A 182 -12.49 -4.07 -5.21
N GLY A 183 -11.67 -3.61 -4.27
CA GLY A 183 -10.66 -2.57 -4.53
C GLY A 183 -11.25 -1.20 -4.90
N ASP A 184 -10.39 -0.35 -5.47
CA ASP A 184 -10.68 1.05 -5.79
C ASP A 184 -11.22 1.27 -7.22
N TYR A 185 -11.26 2.53 -7.65
CA TYR A 185 -11.79 2.99 -8.94
C TYR A 185 -10.77 3.80 -9.76
N GLY A 186 -9.47 3.72 -9.47
CA GLY A 186 -8.44 4.56 -10.06
C GLY A 186 -8.34 4.46 -11.60
N ASN A 187 -8.76 3.36 -12.21
CA ASN A 187 -8.80 3.20 -13.67
C ASN A 187 -10.15 3.59 -14.31
N ASN A 188 -11.09 4.15 -13.53
CA ASN A 188 -12.34 4.68 -14.02
C ASN A 188 -12.28 6.22 -14.10
N LYS A 189 -11.99 6.75 -15.29
CA LYS A 189 -11.82 8.19 -15.52
C LYS A 189 -13.05 9.02 -15.18
N GLU A 190 -14.26 8.49 -15.38
CA GLU A 190 -15.50 9.20 -15.01
C GLU A 190 -15.63 9.33 -13.49
N MET A 191 -15.38 8.24 -12.74
CA MET A 191 -15.38 8.29 -11.28
C MET A 191 -14.25 9.16 -10.73
N MET A 192 -13.05 9.09 -11.33
CA MET A 192 -11.93 9.96 -10.97
C MET A 192 -12.26 11.43 -11.20
N ALA A 193 -12.84 11.79 -12.36
CA ALA A 193 -13.24 13.16 -12.66
C ALA A 193 -14.32 13.69 -11.69
N TYR A 194 -15.20 12.82 -11.19
CA TYR A 194 -16.24 13.21 -10.24
C TYR A 194 -15.72 13.32 -8.80
N PHE A 195 -15.04 12.29 -8.28
CA PHE A 195 -14.67 12.20 -6.87
C PHE A 195 -13.29 12.77 -6.54
N VAL A 196 -12.37 12.80 -7.51
CA VAL A 196 -10.97 13.25 -7.33
C VAL A 196 -10.49 14.04 -8.56
N PRO A 197 -11.21 15.10 -8.99
CA PRO A 197 -10.93 15.80 -10.26
C PRO A 197 -9.49 16.31 -10.38
N TRP A 198 -8.87 16.66 -9.25
CA TRP A 198 -7.52 17.22 -9.22
C TRP A 198 -6.40 16.19 -9.52
N ALA A 199 -6.70 14.89 -9.47
CA ALA A 199 -5.74 13.81 -9.72
C ALA A 199 -6.10 12.98 -10.96
N VAL A 200 -7.11 13.39 -11.75
CA VAL A 200 -7.62 12.59 -12.87
C VAL A 200 -6.55 12.29 -13.94
N ASP A 201 -5.62 13.21 -14.14
CA ASP A 201 -4.55 13.09 -15.15
C ASP A 201 -3.23 12.56 -14.59
N TYR A 202 -3.19 12.23 -13.30
CA TYR A 202 -1.99 11.63 -12.71
C TYR A 202 -1.82 10.20 -13.24
N LEU A 203 -0.56 9.78 -13.34
CA LEU A 203 -0.22 8.43 -13.81
C LEU A 203 -0.77 7.39 -12.84
N ASN A 204 -1.67 6.53 -13.30
CA ASN A 204 -2.11 5.37 -12.55
C ASN A 204 -1.26 4.15 -12.91
N VAL A 205 -0.26 3.87 -12.06
CA VAL A 205 0.54 2.66 -12.18
C VAL A 205 -0.21 1.52 -11.52
N PHE A 206 -1.12 0.84 -12.23
CA PHE A 206 -1.84 -0.35 -11.75
C PHE A 206 -1.72 -1.51 -12.72
N PRO A 207 -0.97 -2.58 -12.37
CA PRO A 207 -0.62 -3.63 -13.32
C PRO A 207 -1.67 -4.74 -13.42
N ASN A 208 -2.54 -4.92 -12.42
CA ASN A 208 -3.45 -6.06 -12.38
C ASN A 208 -4.54 -5.93 -13.45
N ARG A 209 -4.73 -7.01 -14.22
CA ARG A 209 -5.70 -7.12 -15.31
C ARG A 209 -6.69 -8.25 -15.02
N ASP A 210 -7.92 -8.13 -15.50
CA ASP A 210 -8.91 -9.19 -15.41
C ASP A 210 -8.80 -10.20 -16.55
N ALA A 211 -9.75 -11.14 -16.64
CA ALA A 211 -9.77 -12.14 -17.69
C ALA A 211 -10.07 -11.59 -19.11
N TRP A 212 -10.42 -10.30 -19.24
CA TRP A 212 -10.57 -9.57 -20.50
C TRP A 212 -9.39 -8.61 -20.77
N ASP A 213 -8.27 -8.77 -20.07
CA ASP A 213 -7.09 -7.88 -20.15
C ASP A 213 -7.39 -6.39 -19.82
N THR A 214 -8.43 -6.16 -19.01
CA THR A 214 -8.84 -4.82 -18.58
C THR A 214 -8.39 -4.56 -17.13
N PRO A 215 -7.94 -3.35 -16.76
CA PRO A 215 -7.56 -3.05 -15.37
C PRO A 215 -8.66 -3.38 -14.37
N THR A 216 -8.31 -3.94 -13.20
CA THR A 216 -9.31 -4.46 -12.24
C THR A 216 -9.94 -3.43 -11.30
N ASN A 217 -9.27 -2.32 -11.04
CA ASN A 217 -9.72 -1.25 -10.14
C ASN A 217 -10.60 -0.20 -10.84
N THR A 218 -11.80 -0.62 -11.26
CA THR A 218 -12.75 0.21 -12.05
C THR A 218 -13.99 0.66 -11.28
N GLY A 219 -14.05 0.42 -9.96
CA GLY A 219 -15.14 0.90 -9.11
C GLY A 219 -16.46 0.14 -9.20
N ASP A 220 -16.48 -1.07 -9.77
CA ASP A 220 -17.71 -1.83 -9.99
C ASP A 220 -18.45 -2.14 -8.67
N GLY A 221 -17.73 -2.50 -7.61
CA GLY A 221 -18.32 -2.74 -6.29
C GLY A 221 -18.94 -1.49 -5.68
N HIS A 222 -18.29 -0.33 -5.81
CA HIS A 222 -18.87 0.95 -5.36
C HIS A 222 -20.19 1.25 -6.07
N ARG A 223 -20.25 1.05 -7.39
CA ARG A 223 -21.47 1.25 -8.18
C ARG A 223 -22.57 0.27 -7.78
N MET A 224 -22.23 -1.01 -7.61
CA MET A 224 -23.18 -2.03 -7.15
C MET A 224 -23.73 -1.70 -5.76
N ALA A 225 -22.89 -1.26 -4.82
CA ALA A 225 -23.31 -0.84 -3.50
C ALA A 225 -24.25 0.36 -3.56
N ALA A 226 -23.87 1.40 -4.32
CA ALA A 226 -24.67 2.61 -4.47
C ALA A 226 -26.06 2.33 -5.09
N TRP A 227 -26.13 1.43 -6.08
CA TRP A 227 -27.42 1.03 -6.68
C TRP A 227 -28.39 0.37 -5.70
N VAL A 228 -27.90 -0.24 -4.61
CA VAL A 228 -28.76 -0.81 -3.57
C VAL A 228 -28.87 0.08 -2.34
N GLY A 229 -28.54 1.38 -2.47
CA GLY A 229 -28.70 2.38 -1.41
C GLY A 229 -27.47 2.57 -0.51
N GLY A 230 -26.33 1.97 -0.85
CA GLY A 230 -25.06 2.24 -0.16
C GLY A 230 -24.63 3.70 -0.36
N LYS A 231 -24.24 4.37 0.72
CA LYS A 231 -23.65 5.72 0.66
C LYS A 231 -22.21 5.59 0.16
N ILE A 232 -21.90 6.28 -0.94
CA ILE A 232 -20.51 6.59 -1.28
C ILE A 232 -20.11 7.79 -0.41
N GLU A 233 -18.92 7.73 0.17
CA GLU A 233 -18.32 8.80 0.99
C GLU A 233 -18.45 10.15 0.29
N ASP A 234 -18.58 11.23 1.07
CA ASP A 234 -18.63 12.56 0.46
C ASP A 234 -17.22 13.03 0.05
N GLY A 235 -17.16 13.68 -1.11
CA GLY A 235 -15.90 14.17 -1.67
C GLY A 235 -15.22 15.28 -0.82
N PRO A 236 -13.96 15.63 -1.14
CA PRO A 236 -13.08 14.89 -2.04
C PRO A 236 -12.67 13.54 -1.43
N HIS A 237 -12.62 12.51 -2.28
CA HIS A 237 -11.99 11.25 -1.88
C HIS A 237 -10.46 11.40 -1.88
N ALA A 238 -9.79 10.59 -1.06
CA ALA A 238 -8.34 10.60 -0.95
C ALA A 238 -7.71 9.61 -1.96
N PRO A 239 -7.03 10.09 -3.01
CA PRO A 239 -6.22 9.21 -3.84
C PRO A 239 -4.92 8.84 -3.12
N MET A 240 -4.44 7.61 -3.35
CA MET A 240 -3.10 7.20 -2.94
C MET A 240 -2.10 7.68 -4.01
N ILE A 241 -1.43 8.81 -3.76
CA ILE A 241 -0.45 9.40 -4.68
C ILE A 241 0.88 9.49 -3.94
N HIS A 242 1.92 8.87 -4.49
CA HIS A 242 3.27 9.00 -3.95
C HIS A 242 4.30 8.83 -5.08
N THR A 243 5.48 9.38 -4.82
CA THR A 243 6.66 9.32 -5.66
C THR A 243 7.66 8.50 -4.89
N LEU A 244 8.44 7.71 -5.62
CA LEU A 244 9.56 6.98 -5.03
C LEU A 244 10.85 7.82 -5.07
N GLY A 245 10.76 9.05 -5.56
CA GLY A 245 11.87 9.98 -5.66
C GLY A 245 12.95 9.51 -6.64
N GLY A 246 14.18 9.92 -6.37
CA GLY A 246 15.35 9.60 -7.17
C GLY A 246 16.10 8.37 -6.65
N PRO A 247 17.41 8.23 -6.99
CA PRO A 247 18.27 7.17 -6.46
C PRO A 247 18.36 7.15 -4.93
N LEU A 248 18.25 8.30 -4.29
CA LEU A 248 18.21 8.45 -2.82
C LEU A 248 16.77 8.59 -2.30
N GLY A 249 15.82 8.07 -3.06
CA GLY A 249 14.43 8.10 -2.67
C GLY A 249 13.90 9.52 -2.51
N VAL A 250 13.16 9.76 -1.43
CA VAL A 250 12.62 11.08 -1.06
C VAL A 250 13.38 11.73 0.11
N ASP A 251 14.62 11.33 0.36
CA ASP A 251 15.46 11.98 1.36
C ASP A 251 15.59 13.48 1.07
N ALA A 252 15.74 14.28 2.14
CA ALA A 252 15.59 15.73 2.16
C ALA A 252 16.77 16.50 1.50
N TYR A 253 17.27 15.99 0.39
CA TYR A 253 18.20 16.66 -0.51
C TYR A 253 17.53 17.77 -1.30
N LEU A 254 18.33 18.70 -1.82
CA LEU A 254 17.85 19.87 -2.55
C LEU A 254 17.00 19.47 -3.77
N LEU A 255 15.78 20.00 -3.87
CA LEU A 255 14.90 19.78 -5.02
C LEU A 255 14.72 21.06 -5.84
N LEU A 256 15.05 20.98 -7.12
CA LEU A 256 14.91 22.08 -8.07
C LEU A 256 13.94 21.73 -9.20
N ASN A 257 13.18 22.73 -9.66
CA ASN A 257 12.46 22.64 -10.92
C ASN A 257 13.39 22.95 -12.12
N ASP A 258 12.87 22.89 -13.35
CA ASP A 258 13.63 23.18 -14.57
C ASP A 258 14.20 24.61 -14.63
N ASP A 259 13.66 25.54 -13.86
CA ASP A 259 14.14 26.93 -13.81
C ASP A 259 15.24 27.10 -12.74
N GLY A 260 15.68 26.01 -12.11
CA GLY A 260 16.71 26.00 -11.07
C GLY A 260 16.23 26.54 -9.72
N GLN A 261 14.92 26.54 -9.47
CA GLN A 261 14.32 27.09 -8.25
C GLN A 261 13.79 25.99 -7.33
N ARG A 262 13.93 26.21 -6.02
CA ARG A 262 13.22 25.42 -4.99
C ARG A 262 11.73 25.72 -5.04
N PHE A 263 10.90 24.72 -4.79
CA PHE A 263 9.44 24.84 -4.89
C PHE A 263 8.67 24.17 -3.74
N VAL A 264 9.36 23.48 -2.83
CA VAL A 264 8.77 22.76 -1.70
C VAL A 264 9.79 22.63 -0.57
N ASN A 265 9.31 22.43 0.67
CA ASN A 265 10.17 21.93 1.75
C ASN A 265 10.47 20.45 1.48
N GLU A 266 11.74 20.08 1.35
CA GLU A 266 12.17 18.72 1.04
C GLU A 266 12.05 17.77 2.24
N ASP A 267 11.93 18.30 3.46
CA ASP A 267 11.69 17.55 4.69
C ASP A 267 10.19 17.19 4.88
N ILE A 268 9.64 16.44 3.91
CA ILE A 268 8.26 15.93 3.91
C ILE A 268 8.22 14.53 3.29
N GLY A 269 7.17 13.76 3.59
CA GLY A 269 6.99 12.43 3.02
C GLY A 269 6.74 12.43 1.51
N GLY A 270 7.01 11.28 0.86
CA GLY A 270 6.86 11.12 -0.58
C GLY A 270 5.47 11.44 -1.13
N GLN A 271 4.41 11.26 -0.33
CA GLN A 271 3.04 11.62 -0.74
C GLN A 271 2.89 13.14 -0.92
N GLN A 272 3.28 13.93 0.07
CA GLN A 272 3.20 15.39 0.02
C GLN A 272 4.13 15.94 -1.07
N LEU A 273 5.33 15.37 -1.18
CA LEU A 273 6.30 15.73 -2.21
C LEU A 273 5.76 15.51 -3.63
N SER A 274 5.03 14.42 -3.86
CA SER A 274 4.44 14.12 -5.18
C SER A 274 3.50 15.22 -5.66
N CYS A 275 2.64 15.71 -4.77
CA CYS A 275 1.70 16.77 -5.11
C CYS A 275 2.41 18.06 -5.53
N ALA A 276 3.58 18.35 -4.95
CA ALA A 276 4.39 19.51 -5.34
C ALA A 276 5.09 19.27 -6.69
N ILE A 277 5.60 18.06 -6.94
CA ILE A 277 6.26 17.66 -8.19
C ILE A 277 5.27 17.65 -9.37
N TYR A 278 4.07 17.10 -9.21
CA TYR A 278 3.03 17.10 -10.25
C TYR A 278 2.51 18.49 -10.62
N ARG A 279 2.88 19.53 -9.86
CA ARG A 279 2.57 20.93 -10.18
C ARG A 279 3.72 21.64 -10.90
N GLN A 280 4.88 21.01 -11.03
CA GLN A 280 5.99 21.55 -11.80
C GLN A 280 5.79 21.29 -13.29
N ARG A 281 6.41 22.13 -14.13
CA ARG A 281 6.45 21.93 -15.58
C ARG A 281 7.00 20.53 -15.87
N GLY A 282 6.26 19.73 -16.63
CA GLY A 282 6.68 18.37 -17.02
C GLY A 282 6.42 17.28 -15.97
N ASN A 283 5.87 17.61 -14.79
CA ASN A 283 5.59 16.64 -13.70
C ASN A 283 6.83 15.93 -13.14
N TYR A 284 7.99 16.60 -13.12
CA TYR A 284 9.22 16.10 -12.52
C TYR A 284 10.00 17.21 -11.82
N ALA A 285 11.03 16.83 -11.07
CA ALA A 285 11.98 17.71 -10.42
C ALA A 285 13.37 17.05 -10.41
N TRP A 286 14.40 17.83 -10.09
CA TRP A 286 15.78 17.38 -9.97
C TRP A 286 16.18 17.29 -8.50
N GLN A 287 16.57 16.10 -8.03
CA GLN A 287 17.17 15.90 -6.71
C GLN A 287 18.68 16.08 -6.83
N ILE A 288 19.22 17.04 -6.08
CA ILE A 288 20.62 17.45 -6.13
C ILE A 288 21.30 17.11 -4.80
N PHE A 289 22.38 16.36 -4.87
CA PHE A 289 23.22 15.94 -3.74
C PHE A 289 24.67 15.84 -4.18
N ASP A 290 25.60 15.90 -3.23
CA ASP A 290 27.04 15.79 -3.46
C ASP A 290 27.58 14.41 -3.03
N ASP A 291 28.89 14.23 -3.10
CA ASP A 291 29.57 12.99 -2.72
C ASP A 291 29.55 12.70 -1.22
N ASN A 292 29.15 13.67 -0.39
CA ASN A 292 28.97 13.51 1.06
C ASN A 292 27.61 12.91 1.44
N TRP A 293 26.78 12.52 0.46
CA TRP A 293 25.46 11.96 0.72
C TRP A 293 25.48 10.73 1.66
N PRO A 294 26.49 9.82 1.65
CA PRO A 294 26.50 8.68 2.57
C PRO A 294 26.63 9.11 4.03
N GLU A 295 27.46 10.12 4.32
CA GLU A 295 27.63 10.69 5.66
C GLU A 295 26.39 11.44 6.13
N GLN A 296 25.60 11.99 5.18
CA GLN A 296 24.39 12.76 5.46
C GLN A 296 23.16 11.89 5.75
N LEU A 297 23.13 10.62 5.31
CA LEU A 297 21.99 9.73 5.54
C LEU A 297 21.57 9.61 7.00
N GLY A 298 22.54 9.64 7.93
CA GLY A 298 22.28 9.55 9.36
C GLY A 298 21.45 10.73 9.92
N ALA A 299 21.38 11.83 9.18
CA ALA A 299 20.61 13.04 9.50
C ALA A 299 19.29 13.13 8.71
N MET A 300 18.99 12.17 7.83
CA MET A 300 17.75 12.16 7.06
C MET A 300 16.58 11.64 7.90
N GLY A 301 15.40 12.21 7.65
CA GLY A 301 14.15 11.73 8.24
C GLY A 301 13.75 10.35 7.70
N VAL A 302 12.76 9.74 8.35
CA VAL A 302 12.20 8.45 7.91
C VAL A 302 10.83 8.68 7.30
N SER A 303 10.60 8.20 6.08
CA SER A 303 9.32 8.31 5.39
C SER A 303 9.15 7.27 4.28
N HIS A 304 7.93 7.06 3.81
CA HIS A 304 7.68 6.20 2.64
C HIS A 304 8.47 6.74 1.44
N GLY A 305 9.42 5.95 0.94
CA GLY A 305 10.33 6.36 -0.13
C GLY A 305 11.72 6.81 0.33
N SER A 306 11.95 7.06 1.62
CA SER A 306 13.28 7.48 2.14
C SER A 306 14.29 6.34 2.13
N VAL A 307 15.58 6.66 2.17
CA VAL A 307 16.66 5.70 2.38
C VAL A 307 17.30 5.96 3.74
N ASN A 308 17.61 4.90 4.49
CA ASN A 308 18.15 5.03 5.83
C ASN A 308 19.49 4.31 6.05
N HIS A 309 20.00 3.59 5.04
CA HIS A 309 21.31 2.92 5.09
C HIS A 309 22.07 3.05 3.78
N CYS A 310 23.38 2.96 3.87
CA CYS A 310 24.24 2.81 2.70
C CYS A 310 25.10 1.56 2.84
N VAL A 311 25.28 0.83 1.73
CA VAL A 311 26.25 -0.27 1.65
C VAL A 311 27.29 0.01 0.56
N PRO A 312 28.51 -0.52 0.69
CA PRO A 312 29.52 -0.38 -0.35
C PRO A 312 29.03 -0.90 -1.71
N ALA A 313 29.43 -0.27 -2.82
CA ALA A 313 29.09 -0.77 -4.16
C ALA A 313 29.51 -2.22 -4.42
N ALA A 314 30.57 -2.70 -3.77
CA ALA A 314 31.00 -4.10 -3.86
C ALA A 314 29.97 -5.07 -3.24
N GLU A 315 29.15 -4.58 -2.32
CA GLU A 315 28.07 -5.30 -1.64
C GLU A 315 26.70 -4.84 -2.16
N ASN A 316 26.66 -4.27 -3.37
CA ASN A 316 25.45 -3.71 -3.96
C ASN A 316 24.31 -4.74 -3.92
N PRO A 317 23.27 -4.50 -3.12
CA PRO A 317 22.25 -5.46 -2.78
C PRO A 317 21.21 -5.38 -3.87
N LYS A 318 21.59 -5.66 -5.13
CA LYS A 318 20.62 -5.78 -6.22
C LYS A 318 19.67 -6.89 -5.83
N LEU A 319 18.61 -6.49 -5.13
CA LEU A 319 17.54 -7.37 -4.78
C LEU A 319 17.11 -8.04 -6.08
N PRO A 320 16.79 -9.34 -6.02
CA PRO A 320 16.46 -10.07 -7.24
C PRO A 320 15.43 -9.30 -8.07
N PRO A 321 15.57 -9.23 -9.42
CA PRO A 321 14.68 -8.42 -10.27
C PRO A 321 13.18 -8.73 -10.13
N ASP A 322 12.84 -9.88 -9.54
CA ASP A 322 11.49 -10.31 -9.18
C ASP A 322 10.91 -9.62 -7.94
N CYS A 323 11.70 -8.84 -7.19
CA CYS A 323 11.19 -8.03 -6.08
C CYS A 323 10.24 -6.96 -6.61
N GLN A 324 8.95 -7.09 -6.30
CA GLN A 324 7.92 -6.25 -6.86
C GLN A 324 8.13 -4.78 -6.45
N TRP A 325 8.46 -4.52 -5.18
CA TRP A 325 8.74 -3.17 -4.66
C TRP A 325 9.52 -3.28 -3.34
N ALA A 326 10.85 -3.17 -3.38
CA ALA A 326 11.65 -3.00 -2.17
C ALA A 326 12.09 -1.54 -2.09
N ILE A 327 11.34 -0.75 -1.33
CA ILE A 327 11.61 0.67 -1.11
C ILE A 327 12.03 0.80 0.35
N GLY A 328 13.04 1.64 0.62
CA GLY A 328 13.44 1.98 1.98
C GLY A 328 14.42 1.00 2.64
N ARG A 329 15.37 0.48 1.85
CA ARG A 329 16.41 -0.40 2.37
C ARG A 329 17.76 0.29 2.46
N THR A 330 18.33 0.64 1.32
CA THR A 330 19.76 0.93 1.23
C THR A 330 20.05 1.64 -0.09
N SER A 331 20.84 2.71 -0.06
CA SER A 331 21.49 3.28 -1.25
C SER A 331 22.95 2.82 -1.30
N TYR A 332 23.66 2.99 -2.41
CA TYR A 332 25.02 2.46 -2.60
C TYR A 332 26.00 3.58 -2.92
N THR A 333 27.17 3.58 -2.25
CA THR A 333 28.30 4.50 -2.51
C THR A 333 28.92 4.31 -3.87
#